data_AF-A0A118K3J1-F1
#
_entry.id   AF-A0A118K3J1-F1
#
_cell.length_a   1.000
_cell.length_b   1.000
_cell.length_c   1.000
_cell.angle_alpha   90.00
_cell.angle_beta   90.00
_cell.angle_gamma   90.00
#
_symmetry.space_group_name_H-M   'P 1'
#
loop_
_entity.id
_entity.type
_entity.pdbx_description
1 polymer ?
#
loop_
_entity_poly.entity_id
_entity_poly.type
_entity_poly.pdbx_seq_one_letter_code
_entity_poly.pdbx_strand_id
1 'polypeptide(L)'
;MVLNKSLLRHDHSSQENDYTQIVENLRHKRVFLERSGACCIVMPCQTSHSWYDEVSDGCSVPVLHMGECVAKELKEAKLKPLEAGSPLRIGVLATDATLKARFYHDKLQKEGFEVVMPDKATMEHTIIPSIEAIRRKDIEGAQNLLRIALQVLLMRAVNTIILASDDMRELLPRDDPLLRKCVDPLDSLARSTIKLAQSTVKDS
;
A
#
# COMPACT_ATOMS: atom_id res chain seq x y z
N MET A 1 -25.22 27.01 -13.52
CA MET A 1 -25.87 25.76 -13.96
C MET A 1 -25.82 24.79 -12.79
N VAL A 2 -26.96 24.65 -12.10
CA VAL A 2 -27.10 23.84 -10.89
C VAL A 2 -27.08 22.37 -11.31
N LEU A 3 -26.04 21.63 -10.92
CA LEU A 3 -26.00 20.18 -11.12
C LEU A 3 -26.66 19.48 -9.93
N ASN A 4 -27.52 18.55 -10.31
CA ASN A 4 -28.67 18.02 -9.60
C ASN A 4 -28.25 17.01 -8.52
N LYS A 5 -28.84 17.12 -7.32
CA LYS A 5 -28.51 16.33 -6.12
C LYS A 5 -29.34 15.03 -6.00
N SER A 6 -29.70 14.41 -7.12
CA SER A 6 -30.72 13.34 -7.16
C SER A 6 -30.27 11.98 -7.71
N LEU A 7 -28.97 11.64 -7.67
CA LEU A 7 -28.46 10.32 -8.07
C LEU A 7 -27.56 9.62 -7.03
N LEU A 8 -27.56 10.09 -5.79
CA LEU A 8 -26.95 9.40 -4.65
C LEU A 8 -28.02 9.01 -3.63
N ARG A 9 -28.79 7.97 -3.95
CA ARG A 9 -29.57 7.20 -2.96
C ARG A 9 -29.41 5.70 -3.28
N HIS A 10 -28.16 5.23 -3.23
CA HIS A 10 -27.89 3.83 -2.97
C HIS A 10 -27.29 3.72 -1.56
N ASP A 11 -28.19 3.43 -0.63
CA ASP A 11 -28.04 2.57 0.56
C ASP A 11 -26.84 2.77 1.51
N HIS A 12 -26.93 3.79 2.37
CA HIS A 12 -25.98 4.00 3.47
C HIS A 12 -26.06 2.88 4.54
N SER A 13 -27.23 2.30 4.78
CA SER A 13 -27.46 1.25 5.80
C SER A 13 -26.82 -0.08 5.45
N SER A 14 -26.80 -0.46 4.17
CA SER A 14 -26.23 -1.75 3.75
C SER A 14 -24.70 -1.74 3.72
N GLN A 15 -24.06 -0.61 3.41
CA GLN A 15 -22.59 -0.47 3.48
C GLN A 15 -22.07 -0.44 4.92
N GLU A 16 -22.80 0.19 5.84
CA GLU A 16 -22.42 0.26 7.26
C GLU A 16 -22.52 -1.12 7.93
N ASN A 17 -23.55 -1.90 7.59
CA ASN A 17 -23.71 -3.27 8.06
C ASN A 17 -22.62 -4.23 7.52
N ASP A 18 -22.24 -4.08 6.24
CA ASP A 18 -21.16 -4.87 5.62
C ASP A 18 -19.79 -4.54 6.25
N TYR A 19 -19.53 -3.26 6.51
CA TYR A 19 -18.33 -2.80 7.20
C TYR A 19 -18.18 -3.43 8.60
N THR A 20 -19.22 -3.37 9.43
CA THR A 20 -19.19 -3.96 10.79
C THR A 20 -18.94 -5.46 10.74
N GLN A 21 -19.57 -6.16 9.79
CA GLN A 21 -19.39 -7.61 9.64
C GLN A 21 -17.96 -7.99 9.22
N ILE A 22 -17.32 -7.20 8.36
CA ILE A 22 -15.92 -7.41 7.95
C ILE A 22 -14.98 -7.26 9.16
N VAL A 23 -15.11 -6.17 9.92
CA VAL A 23 -14.27 -5.90 11.09
C VAL A 23 -14.42 -7.00 12.14
N GLU A 24 -15.65 -7.41 12.45
CA GLU A 24 -15.91 -8.50 13.40
C GLU A 24 -15.31 -9.83 12.93
N ASN A 25 -15.43 -10.15 11.64
CA ASN A 25 -14.80 -11.35 11.08
C ASN A 25 -13.27 -11.31 11.18
N LEU A 26 -12.65 -10.16 10.95
CA LEU A 26 -11.19 -9.98 11.09
C LEU A 26 -10.75 -10.10 12.56
N ARG A 27 -11.51 -9.53 13.49
CA ARG A 27 -11.28 -9.66 14.95
C ARG A 27 -11.38 -11.11 15.40
N HIS A 28 -12.40 -11.85 14.97
CA HIS A 28 -12.53 -13.28 15.29
C HIS A 28 -11.33 -14.10 14.78
N LYS A 29 -10.88 -13.84 13.55
CA LYS A 29 -9.68 -14.49 13.00
C LYS A 29 -8.41 -14.14 13.78
N ARG A 30 -8.25 -12.87 14.18
CA ARG A 30 -7.14 -12.43 15.04
C ARG A 30 -7.13 -13.20 16.36
N VAL A 31 -8.26 -13.21 17.08
CA VAL A 31 -8.40 -13.91 18.37
C VAL A 31 -8.10 -15.40 18.23
N PHE A 32 -8.56 -16.03 17.15
CA PHE A 32 -8.24 -17.43 16.85
C PHE A 32 -6.73 -17.65 16.70
N LEU A 33 -6.03 -16.79 15.96
CA LEU A 33 -4.58 -16.89 15.76
C LEU A 33 -3.80 -16.66 17.06
N GLU A 34 -4.20 -15.70 17.87
CA GLU A 34 -3.59 -15.46 19.20
C GLU A 34 -3.73 -16.69 20.11
N ARG A 35 -4.93 -17.26 20.19
CA ARG A 35 -5.18 -18.50 20.96
C ARG A 35 -4.43 -19.71 20.42
N SER A 36 -4.03 -19.66 19.15
CA SER A 36 -3.24 -20.71 18.49
C SER A 36 -1.73 -20.53 18.70
N GLY A 37 -1.31 -19.51 19.47
CA GLY A 37 0.10 -19.28 19.79
C GLY A 37 0.85 -18.41 18.78
N ALA A 38 0.14 -17.65 17.93
CA ALA A 38 0.80 -16.67 17.06
C ALA A 38 1.53 -15.61 17.91
N CYS A 39 2.81 -15.36 17.60
CA CYS A 39 3.64 -14.36 18.29
C CYS A 39 3.48 -12.94 17.73
N CYS A 40 2.84 -12.80 16.57
CA CYS A 40 2.46 -11.53 15.96
C CYS A 40 1.33 -11.75 14.94
N ILE A 41 0.65 -10.67 14.55
CA ILE A 41 -0.41 -10.68 13.55
C ILE A 41 -0.01 -9.81 12.37
N VAL A 42 -0.25 -10.33 11.16
CA VAL A 42 0.02 -9.64 9.90
C VAL A 42 -1.21 -9.72 8.99
N MET A 43 -1.50 -8.63 8.29
CA MET A 43 -2.55 -8.59 7.28
C MET A 43 -1.92 -8.36 5.90
N PRO A 44 -1.72 -9.40 5.07
CA PRO A 44 -1.08 -9.30 3.76
C PRO A 44 -2.07 -8.80 2.68
N CYS A 45 -2.88 -7.79 3.01
CA CYS A 45 -3.88 -7.21 2.11
C CYS A 45 -3.94 -5.70 2.36
N GLN A 46 -3.66 -4.89 1.34
CA GLN A 46 -3.58 -3.43 1.48
C GLN A 46 -4.92 -2.84 1.95
N THR A 47 -6.04 -3.38 1.46
CA THR A 47 -7.39 -2.92 1.83
C THR A 47 -7.67 -3.17 3.32
N SER A 48 -7.20 -4.30 3.86
CA SER A 48 -7.44 -4.63 5.28
C SER A 48 -6.78 -3.67 6.25
N HIS A 49 -5.74 -2.94 5.84
CA HIS A 49 -5.11 -1.92 6.69
C HIS A 49 -6.00 -0.69 6.92
N SER A 50 -7.09 -0.51 6.15
CA SER A 50 -8.11 0.50 6.47
C SER A 50 -8.88 0.21 7.77
N TRP A 51 -8.86 -1.04 8.24
CA TRP A 51 -9.46 -1.50 9.50
C TRP A 51 -8.41 -1.83 10.56
N TYR A 52 -7.19 -1.33 10.39
CA TYR A 52 -6.08 -1.71 11.26
C TYR A 52 -6.34 -1.36 12.72
N ASP A 53 -6.83 -0.15 13.00
CA ASP A 53 -7.04 0.31 14.37
C ASP A 53 -8.13 -0.53 15.06
N GLU A 54 -9.23 -0.81 14.36
CA GLU A 54 -10.33 -1.63 14.89
C GLU A 54 -9.92 -3.09 15.08
N VAL A 55 -9.16 -3.66 14.15
CA VAL A 55 -8.72 -5.06 14.22
C VAL A 55 -7.63 -5.23 15.28
N SER A 56 -6.70 -4.29 15.40
CA SER A 56 -5.59 -4.35 16.36
C SER A 56 -5.98 -4.04 17.80
N ASP A 57 -7.12 -3.37 18.01
CA ASP A 57 -7.64 -3.07 19.34
C ASP A 57 -7.79 -4.33 20.21
N GLY A 58 -7.24 -4.28 21.42
CA GLY A 58 -7.21 -5.39 22.36
C GLY A 58 -6.39 -6.61 21.91
N CYS A 59 -5.51 -6.49 20.92
CA CYS A 59 -4.57 -7.56 20.58
C CYS A 59 -3.45 -7.66 21.62
N SER A 60 -3.19 -8.88 22.07
CA SER A 60 -2.16 -9.23 23.07
C SER A 60 -0.76 -9.37 22.48
N VAL A 61 -0.67 -9.48 21.16
CA VAL A 61 0.60 -9.60 20.42
C VAL A 61 0.74 -8.46 19.43
N PRO A 62 1.97 -8.14 18.97
CA PRO A 62 2.16 -7.07 18.00
C PRO A 62 1.39 -7.33 16.70
N VAL A 63 0.66 -6.32 16.23
CA VAL A 63 0.04 -6.30 14.90
C VAL A 63 0.88 -5.39 14.01
N LEU A 64 1.32 -5.87 12.85
CA LEU A 64 2.17 -5.09 11.95
C LEU A 64 1.33 -4.30 10.94
N HIS A 65 1.51 -2.99 10.90
CA HIS A 65 0.91 -2.12 9.90
C HIS A 65 1.80 -2.02 8.64
N MET A 66 1.25 -2.32 7.46
CA MET A 66 2.04 -2.41 6.22
C MET A 66 2.69 -1.08 5.84
N GLY A 67 1.97 0.04 5.99
CA GLY A 67 2.54 1.37 5.75
C GLY A 67 3.68 1.74 6.71
N GLU A 68 3.68 1.22 7.94
CA GLU A 68 4.75 1.47 8.92
C GLU A 68 5.98 0.64 8.59
N CYS A 69 5.78 -0.62 8.18
CA CYS A 69 6.85 -1.49 7.69
C CYS A 69 7.59 -0.84 6.51
N VAL A 70 6.84 -0.28 5.54
CA VAL A 70 7.42 0.43 4.39
C VAL A 70 8.16 1.69 4.83
N ALA A 71 7.55 2.53 5.67
CA ALA A 71 8.18 3.76 6.14
C ALA A 71 9.49 3.48 6.91
N LYS A 72 9.51 2.43 7.74
CA LYS A 72 10.70 1.96 8.45
C LYS A 72 11.79 1.49 7.49
N GLU A 73 11.45 0.68 6.50
CA GLU A 73 12.42 0.22 5.49
C GLU A 73 13.04 1.41 4.72
N LEU A 74 12.22 2.37 4.31
CA LEU A 74 12.69 3.56 3.61
C LEU A 74 13.63 4.43 4.46
N LYS A 75 13.34 4.54 5.76
CA LYS A 75 14.18 5.27 6.72
C LYS A 75 15.51 4.54 6.94
N GLU A 76 15.49 3.21 7.04
CA GLU A 76 16.70 2.37 7.15
C GLU A 76 17.58 2.44 5.89
N ALA A 77 16.98 2.68 4.72
CA ALA A 77 17.69 2.77 3.44
C ALA A 77 18.60 4.01 3.31
N LYS A 78 18.51 4.99 4.22
CA LYS A 78 19.37 6.19 4.27
C LYS A 78 19.50 6.91 2.91
N LEU A 79 18.39 7.03 2.20
CA LEU A 79 18.32 7.71 0.92
C LEU A 79 18.69 9.19 1.08
N LYS A 80 19.24 9.79 0.02
CA LYS A 80 19.50 11.24 -0.04
C LYS A 80 18.44 11.92 -0.91
N PRO A 81 17.92 13.10 -0.53
CA PRO A 81 17.05 13.89 -1.38
C PRO A 81 17.64 14.10 -2.78
N LEU A 82 16.79 14.09 -3.80
CA LEU A 82 17.23 14.34 -5.18
C LEU A 82 17.47 15.83 -5.44
N GLU A 83 16.82 16.70 -4.66
CA GLU A 83 16.96 18.15 -4.74
C GLU A 83 17.49 18.71 -3.42
N ALA A 84 18.38 19.70 -3.50
CA ALA A 84 18.97 20.30 -2.31
C ALA A 84 17.90 21.04 -1.50
N GLY A 85 17.80 20.72 -0.20
CA GLY A 85 16.81 21.32 0.69
C GLY A 85 15.40 20.75 0.58
N SER A 86 15.17 19.72 -0.24
CA SER A 86 13.89 19.01 -0.30
C SER A 86 13.84 17.85 0.69
N PRO A 87 12.64 17.47 1.19
CA PRO A 87 12.48 16.18 1.86
C PRO A 87 12.72 15.02 0.88
N LEU A 88 12.84 13.80 1.43
CA LEU A 88 12.78 12.57 0.63
C LEU A 88 11.36 12.40 0.11
N ARG A 89 11.21 12.22 -1.21
CA ARG A 89 9.93 12.16 -1.88
C ARG A 89 9.63 10.73 -2.30
N ILE A 90 8.47 10.20 -1.92
CA ILE A 90 8.09 8.80 -2.13
C ILE A 90 6.86 8.76 -3.04
N GLY A 91 7.02 8.18 -4.22
CA GLY A 91 5.90 7.93 -5.12
C GLY A 91 5.02 6.81 -4.58
N VAL A 92 3.70 6.92 -4.70
CA VAL A 92 2.78 5.82 -4.34
C VAL A 92 1.90 5.51 -5.54
N LEU A 93 2.06 4.30 -6.10
CA LEU A 93 1.28 3.84 -7.23
C LEU A 93 0.25 2.81 -6.73
N ALA A 94 -1.03 3.18 -6.80
CA ALA A 94 -2.15 2.39 -6.31
C ALA A 94 -3.33 2.44 -7.30
N THR A 95 -4.09 1.36 -7.38
CA THR A 95 -5.28 1.25 -8.24
C THR A 95 -6.47 2.04 -7.69
N ASP A 96 -6.72 1.91 -6.39
CA ASP A 96 -7.56 2.85 -5.63
C ASP A 96 -6.65 3.85 -4.93
N ALA A 97 -6.27 4.89 -5.68
CA ALA A 97 -5.39 5.94 -5.19
C ALA A 97 -5.99 6.66 -3.98
N THR A 98 -7.32 6.73 -3.81
CA THR A 98 -7.92 7.56 -2.76
C THR A 98 -7.89 6.87 -1.40
N LEU A 99 -8.24 5.59 -1.34
CA LEU A 99 -8.21 4.82 -0.10
C LEU A 99 -6.78 4.48 0.33
N LYS A 100 -5.96 4.02 -0.63
CA LYS A 100 -4.58 3.60 -0.34
C LYS A 100 -3.66 4.79 -0.11
N ALA A 101 -3.90 5.96 -0.74
CA ALA A 101 -3.09 7.14 -0.45
C ALA A 101 -3.19 7.55 1.01
N ARG A 102 -4.39 7.50 1.63
CA ARG A 102 -4.58 8.05 2.98
C ARG A 102 -3.65 7.41 4.02
N PHE A 103 -3.62 6.08 4.12
CA PHE A 103 -2.79 5.46 5.16
C PHE A 103 -1.30 5.51 4.83
N TYR A 104 -0.88 5.35 3.55
CA TYR A 104 0.53 5.50 3.22
C TYR A 104 1.00 6.93 3.46
N HIS A 105 0.19 7.92 3.08
CA HIS A 105 0.45 9.33 3.33
C HIS A 105 0.71 9.59 4.81
N ASP A 106 -0.20 9.17 5.69
CA ASP A 106 -0.08 9.42 7.12
C ASP A 106 1.14 8.72 7.76
N LYS A 107 1.42 7.47 7.38
CA LYS A 107 2.57 6.73 7.94
C LYS A 107 3.91 7.25 7.41
N LEU A 108 3.98 7.64 6.13
CA LEU A 108 5.21 8.16 5.52
C LEU A 108 5.50 9.59 6.01
N GLN A 109 4.51 10.47 6.11
CA GLN A 109 4.71 11.83 6.60
C GLN A 109 5.19 11.87 8.05
N LYS A 110 4.71 10.96 8.91
CA LYS A 110 5.20 10.82 10.29
C LYS A 110 6.71 10.55 10.36
N GLU A 111 7.27 9.94 9.32
CA GLU A 111 8.71 9.68 9.19
C GLU A 111 9.48 10.76 8.41
N GLY A 112 8.81 11.86 8.05
CA GLY A 112 9.43 13.01 7.36
C GLY A 112 9.50 12.88 5.84
N PHE A 113 8.79 11.92 5.25
CA PHE A 113 8.70 11.77 3.80
C PHE A 113 7.60 12.64 3.20
N GLU A 114 7.86 13.19 2.01
CA GLU A 114 6.82 13.78 1.17
C GLU A 114 6.23 12.70 0.27
N VAL A 115 4.90 12.58 0.21
CA VAL A 115 4.22 11.59 -0.62
C VAL A 115 3.75 12.20 -1.93
N VAL A 116 4.11 11.54 -3.03
CA VAL A 116 3.80 11.98 -4.39
C VAL A 116 2.88 10.97 -5.05
N MET A 117 1.63 11.37 -5.30
CA MET A 117 0.66 10.56 -6.02
C MET A 117 0.71 10.85 -7.52
N PRO A 118 0.43 9.87 -8.40
CA PRO A 118 0.18 10.10 -9.82
C PRO A 118 -0.90 11.19 -10.01
N ASP A 119 -0.73 12.04 -11.02
CA ASP A 119 -1.78 12.99 -11.35
C ASP A 119 -2.94 12.29 -12.09
N LYS A 120 -4.03 13.02 -12.28
CA LYS A 120 -5.23 12.50 -12.93
C LYS A 120 -4.95 11.93 -14.32
N ALA A 121 -4.14 12.62 -15.12
CA ALA A 121 -3.78 12.18 -16.47
C ALA A 121 -2.99 10.86 -16.44
N THR A 122 -2.02 10.73 -15.54
CA THR A 122 -1.26 9.51 -15.33
C THR A 122 -2.19 8.36 -14.91
N MET A 123 -3.12 8.61 -13.98
CA MET A 123 -4.11 7.61 -13.58
C MET A 123 -4.96 7.14 -14.76
N GLU A 124 -5.56 8.07 -15.51
CA GLU A 124 -6.52 7.79 -16.58
C GLU A 124 -5.88 7.21 -17.85
N HIS A 125 -4.64 7.59 -18.17
CA HIS A 125 -4.00 7.19 -19.42
C HIS A 125 -2.95 6.08 -19.28
N THR A 126 -2.52 5.76 -18.07
CA THR A 126 -1.47 4.74 -17.87
C THR A 126 -1.88 3.68 -16.85
N ILE A 127 -2.17 4.08 -15.61
CA ILE A 127 -2.38 3.14 -14.49
C ILE A 127 -3.68 2.36 -14.68
N ILE A 128 -4.80 3.03 -14.92
CA ILE A 128 -6.10 2.37 -15.13
C ILE A 128 -6.05 1.48 -16.39
N PRO A 129 -5.61 1.98 -17.56
CA PRO A 129 -5.46 1.14 -18.75
C PRO A 129 -4.51 -0.05 -18.57
N SER A 130 -3.46 0.08 -17.76
CA SER A 130 -2.54 -1.03 -17.44
C SER A 130 -3.28 -2.17 -16.75
N ILE A 131 -4.08 -1.87 -15.73
CA ILE A 131 -4.90 -2.87 -15.01
C ILE A 131 -5.90 -3.52 -15.96
N GLU A 132 -6.54 -2.73 -16.82
CA GLU A 132 -7.50 -3.26 -17.80
C GLU A 132 -6.82 -4.18 -18.82
N ALA A 133 -5.60 -3.85 -19.25
CA ALA A 133 -4.80 -4.70 -20.12
C ALA A 133 -4.47 -6.05 -19.45
N ILE A 134 -4.13 -6.06 -18.15
CA ILE A 134 -3.95 -7.30 -17.36
C ILE A 134 -5.23 -8.15 -17.42
N ARG A 135 -6.40 -7.54 -17.18
CA ARG A 135 -7.69 -8.24 -17.22
C ARG A 135 -8.01 -8.83 -18.60
N ARG A 136 -7.57 -8.17 -19.66
CA ARG A 136 -7.65 -8.65 -21.05
C ARG A 136 -6.54 -9.64 -21.43
N LYS A 137 -5.63 -9.96 -20.51
CA LYS A 137 -4.43 -10.79 -20.72
C LYS A 137 -3.44 -10.20 -21.73
N ASP A 138 -3.49 -8.89 -21.95
CA ASP A 138 -2.51 -8.14 -22.73
C ASP A 138 -1.36 -7.71 -21.79
N ILE A 139 -0.44 -8.64 -21.56
CA ILE A 139 0.68 -8.43 -20.62
C ILE A 139 1.67 -7.40 -21.15
N GLU A 140 1.95 -7.40 -22.45
CA GLU A 140 2.89 -6.44 -23.04
C GLU A 140 2.34 -5.01 -22.95
N GLY A 141 1.08 -4.80 -23.31
CA GLY A 141 0.41 -3.50 -23.16
C GLY A 141 0.39 -3.04 -21.71
N ALA A 142 0.04 -3.94 -20.78
CA ALA A 142 0.03 -3.66 -19.36
C ALA A 142 1.42 -3.23 -18.83
N GLN A 143 2.47 -3.96 -19.21
CA GLN A 143 3.85 -3.63 -18.86
C GLN A 143 4.29 -2.28 -19.40
N ASN A 144 4.02 -2.00 -20.68
CA ASN A 144 4.39 -0.73 -21.31
C ASN A 144 3.73 0.46 -20.60
N LEU A 145 2.44 0.34 -20.27
CA LEU A 145 1.71 1.36 -19.54
C LEU A 145 2.23 1.55 -18.11
N LEU A 146 2.59 0.47 -17.41
CA LEU A 146 3.20 0.57 -16.07
C LEU A 146 4.58 1.24 -16.14
N ARG A 147 5.42 0.90 -17.13
CA ARG A 147 6.73 1.57 -17.32
C ARG A 147 6.57 3.08 -17.49
N ILE A 148 5.60 3.51 -18.30
CA ILE A 148 5.29 4.93 -18.49
C ILE A 148 4.87 5.56 -17.16
N ALA A 149 3.96 4.93 -16.42
CA ALA A 149 3.51 5.46 -15.12
C ALA A 149 4.68 5.64 -14.12
N LEU A 150 5.58 4.65 -14.04
CA LEU A 150 6.77 4.72 -13.20
C LEU A 150 7.71 5.84 -13.64
N GLN A 151 7.97 5.95 -14.95
CA GLN A 151 8.83 7.02 -15.48
C GLN A 151 8.26 8.41 -15.20
N VAL A 152 6.94 8.61 -15.34
CA VAL A 152 6.28 9.88 -15.02
C VAL A 152 6.46 10.25 -13.55
N LEU A 153 6.32 9.30 -12.63
CA LEU A 153 6.60 9.55 -11.21
C LEU A 153 8.08 9.86 -10.96
N LEU A 154 9.02 9.13 -11.58
CA LEU A 154 10.46 9.39 -11.45
C LEU A 154 10.85 10.78 -11.96
N MET A 155 10.23 11.26 -13.05
CA MET A 155 10.43 12.63 -13.56
C MET A 155 9.95 13.71 -12.58
N ARG A 156 9.11 13.37 -11.60
CA ARG A 156 8.68 14.27 -10.53
C ARG A 156 9.61 14.23 -9.31
N ALA A 157 10.86 13.82 -9.50
CA ALA A 157 11.91 13.77 -8.48
C ALA A 157 11.54 12.94 -7.24
N VAL A 158 10.84 11.82 -7.43
CA VAL A 158 10.66 10.83 -6.35
C VAL A 158 11.92 9.97 -6.21
N ASN A 159 12.31 9.71 -4.96
CA ASN A 159 13.44 8.87 -4.60
C ASN A 159 13.20 7.39 -4.91
N THR A 160 11.96 6.95 -4.68
CA THR A 160 11.50 5.57 -4.82
C THR A 160 9.97 5.55 -4.99
N ILE A 161 9.43 4.46 -5.51
CA ILE A 161 8.01 4.28 -5.78
C ILE A 161 7.49 3.06 -5.03
N ILE A 162 6.42 3.22 -4.26
CA ILE A 162 5.71 2.12 -3.62
C ILE A 162 4.71 1.53 -4.61
N LEU A 163 4.84 0.23 -4.90
CA LEU A 163 3.87 -0.53 -5.72
C LEU A 163 2.74 -1.05 -4.82
N ALA A 164 1.74 -0.23 -4.55
CA ALA A 164 0.63 -0.53 -3.64
C ALA A 164 -0.54 -1.28 -4.32
N SER A 165 -0.24 -2.11 -5.32
CA SER A 165 -1.22 -2.98 -5.97
C SER A 165 -0.62 -4.33 -6.34
N ASP A 166 -1.34 -5.40 -6.01
CA ASP A 166 -0.92 -6.76 -6.32
C ASP A 166 -0.85 -7.01 -7.84
N ASP A 167 -1.77 -6.41 -8.61
CA ASP A 167 -1.78 -6.49 -10.08
C ASP A 167 -0.47 -5.99 -10.71
N MET A 168 0.23 -5.06 -10.05
CA MET A 168 1.42 -4.39 -10.60
C MET A 168 2.74 -5.00 -10.12
N ARG A 169 2.71 -5.70 -8.99
CA ARG A 169 3.88 -6.28 -8.32
C ARG A 169 4.66 -7.22 -9.23
N GLU A 170 3.95 -8.12 -9.91
CA GLU A 170 4.56 -9.19 -10.72
C GLU A 170 4.45 -8.91 -12.23
N LEU A 171 4.03 -7.69 -12.59
CA LEU A 171 3.78 -7.36 -13.97
C LEU A 171 5.09 -7.20 -14.77
N LEU A 172 6.09 -6.55 -14.19
CA LEU A 172 7.38 -6.33 -14.83
C LEU A 172 8.31 -7.54 -14.65
N PRO A 173 9.16 -7.86 -15.64
CA PRO A 173 10.23 -8.85 -15.49
C PRO A 173 11.14 -8.50 -14.31
N ARG A 174 11.67 -9.52 -13.61
CA ARG A 174 12.48 -9.33 -12.40
C ARG A 174 13.77 -8.54 -12.64
N ASP A 175 14.29 -8.56 -13.86
CA ASP A 175 15.48 -7.83 -14.29
C ASP A 175 15.17 -6.43 -14.84
N ASP A 176 13.90 -6.01 -14.85
CA ASP A 176 13.51 -4.67 -15.28
C ASP A 176 14.17 -3.61 -14.39
N PRO A 177 14.95 -2.68 -14.97
CA PRO A 177 15.73 -1.71 -14.19
C PRO A 177 14.86 -0.77 -13.36
N LEU A 178 13.59 -0.55 -13.73
CA LEU A 178 12.67 0.31 -12.98
C LEU A 178 12.29 -0.29 -11.63
N LEU A 179 12.33 -1.63 -11.48
CA LEU A 179 12.05 -2.28 -10.19
C LEU A 179 13.08 -1.93 -9.12
N ARG A 180 14.31 -1.54 -9.50
CA ARG A 180 15.34 -1.05 -8.55
C ARG A 180 14.97 0.29 -7.91
N LYS A 181 13.99 1.00 -8.48
CA LYS A 181 13.42 2.24 -7.95
C LYS A 181 12.07 2.02 -7.27
N CYS A 182 11.68 0.76 -7.08
CA CYS A 182 10.41 0.40 -6.49
C CYS A 182 10.60 -0.30 -5.15
N VAL A 183 9.62 -0.14 -4.27
CA VAL A 183 9.46 -0.91 -3.05
C VAL A 183 8.11 -1.60 -3.10
N ASP A 184 8.13 -2.88 -2.75
CA ASP A 184 6.94 -3.69 -2.62
C ASP A 184 6.52 -3.74 -1.13
N PRO A 185 5.31 -3.27 -0.78
CA PRO A 185 4.83 -3.28 0.60
C PRO A 185 4.74 -4.63 1.30
N LEU A 186 4.41 -5.71 0.58
CA LEU A 186 4.31 -7.04 1.21
C LEU A 186 5.71 -7.60 1.49
N ASP A 187 6.67 -7.24 0.65
CA ASP A 187 8.07 -7.53 0.83
C ASP A 187 8.61 -6.85 2.10
N SER A 188 8.28 -5.56 2.29
CA SER A 188 8.56 -4.83 3.53
C SER A 188 7.85 -5.42 4.74
N LEU A 189 6.59 -5.84 4.58
CA LEU A 189 5.83 -6.50 5.63
C LEU A 189 6.51 -7.83 6.02
N ALA A 190 6.83 -8.69 5.06
CA ALA A 190 7.49 -9.97 5.29
C ALA A 190 8.85 -9.81 5.98
N ARG A 191 9.69 -8.88 5.51
CA ARG A 191 10.98 -8.56 6.16
C ARG A 191 10.78 -8.11 7.61
N SER A 192 9.78 -7.29 7.88
CA SER A 192 9.48 -6.81 9.23
C SER A 192 8.97 -7.94 10.14
N THR A 193 8.12 -8.82 9.61
CA THR A 193 7.64 -10.03 10.30
C THR A 193 8.79 -10.96 10.68
N ILE A 194 9.71 -11.23 9.74
CA ILE A 194 10.89 -12.08 10.00
C ILE A 194 11.77 -11.46 11.10
N LYS A 195 12.05 -10.15 11.01
CA LYS A 195 12.81 -9.43 12.04
C LYS A 195 12.16 -9.56 13.42
N LEU A 196 10.84 -9.39 13.51
CA LEU A 196 10.10 -9.50 14.76
C LEU A 196 10.14 -10.93 15.34
N ALA A 197 9.89 -11.94 14.50
CA ALA A 197 9.93 -13.34 14.91
C ALA A 197 11.34 -13.76 15.41
N GLN A 198 12.40 -13.21 14.81
CA GLN A 198 13.78 -13.45 15.25
C GLN A 198 14.11 -12.78 16.58
N SER A 199 13.52 -11.62 16.91
CA SER A 199 13.71 -11.00 18.22
C SER A 199 13.00 -11.77 19.33
N THR A 200 11.77 -12.25 19.08
CA THR A 200 11.00 -12.99 20.10
C THR A 200 11.64 -14.32 20.50
N VAL A 201 12.38 -14.96 19.58
CA VAL A 201 13.12 -16.21 19.87
C VAL A 201 14.37 -15.96 20.73
N LYS A 202 14.95 -14.77 20.71
CA LYS A 202 16.14 -14.44 21.52
C LYS A 202 15.80 -14.10 22.97
N ASP A 203 14.57 -13.70 23.23
CA ASP A 203 14.08 -13.29 24.55
C ASP A 203 13.34 -14.41 25.31
N SER A 204 13.24 -15.62 24.73
CA SER A 204 12.64 -16.83 25.32
C SER A 204 13.71 -17.83 25.74
#